data_AF-A0A2E4HIT9-F1
#
_entry.id   AF-A0A2E4HIT9-F1
#
_cell.length_a   1.000
_cell.length_b   1.000
_cell.length_c   1.000
_cell.angle_alpha   90.00
_cell.angle_beta   90.00
_cell.angle_gamma   90.00
#
_symmetry.space_group_name_H-M   'P 1'
#
loop_
_entity.id
_entity.type
_entity.pdbx_description
1 polymer ?
#
loop_
_entity_poly.entity_id
_entity_poly.type
_entity_poly.pdbx_seq_one_letter_code
_entity_poly.pdbx_strand_id
1 'polypeptide(L)'
;MSLQNSMEIYVCSSCKRFHPKKNAHCYYCNSSLILKEISKIGILYSFTQVPRKMIDRIEDQLLVLVEMDDEFKILGELQNNFSDTVSIGMKMKIVSINDRKIIFALADGE
;
A
#
# COMPACT_ATOMS: atom_id res chain seq x y z
N MET A 1 -19.40 -8.13 14.73
CA MET A 1 -18.62 -8.77 13.64
C MET A 1 -17.20 -8.25 13.74
N SER A 2 -16.21 -9.12 13.96
CA SER A 2 -14.81 -8.70 14.11
C SER A 2 -14.30 -8.19 12.76
N LEU A 3 -14.14 -6.87 12.64
CA LEU A 3 -13.43 -6.28 11.50
C LEU A 3 -11.98 -6.75 11.62
N GLN A 4 -11.55 -7.68 10.75
CA GLN A 4 -10.15 -8.06 10.63
C GLN A 4 -9.35 -6.84 10.15
N ASN A 5 -8.90 -6.02 11.11
CA ASN A 5 -8.05 -4.86 10.93
C ASN A 5 -6.58 -5.23 10.68
N SER A 6 -6.27 -6.53 10.68
CA SER A 6 -4.98 -7.07 10.32
C SER A 6 -5.00 -7.81 8.99
N MET A 7 -3.83 -7.98 8.39
CA MET A 7 -3.61 -8.81 7.22
C MET A 7 -2.22 -9.42 7.22
N GLU A 8 -2.07 -10.52 6.48
CA GLU A 8 -0.78 -11.17 6.30
C GLU A 8 -0.08 -10.66 5.03
N ILE A 9 1.20 -10.33 5.16
CA ILE A 9 2.08 -9.92 4.07
C ILE A 9 3.36 -10.73 4.08
N TYR A 10 4.06 -10.76 2.94
CA TYR A 10 5.42 -11.29 2.89
C TYR A 10 6.42 -10.14 3.01
N VAL A 11 7.38 -10.28 3.92
CA VAL A 11 8.46 -9.30 4.13
C VAL A 11 9.79 -10.00 3.97
N CYS A 12 10.76 -9.35 3.32
CA CYS A 12 12.11 -9.88 3.28
C CYS A 12 12.76 -9.85 4.68
N SER A 13 13.30 -10.98 5.14
CA SER A 13 13.93 -11.08 6.46
C SER A 13 15.15 -10.16 6.62
N SER A 14 15.85 -9.86 5.52
CA SER A 14 17.06 -9.02 5.48
C SER A 14 16.73 -7.55 5.21
N CYS A 15 16.22 -7.21 4.02
CA CYS A 15 16.03 -5.80 3.61
C CYS A 15 14.68 -5.19 4.01
N LYS A 16 13.82 -5.94 4.71
CA LYS A 16 12.51 -5.51 5.22
C LYS A 16 11.52 -5.00 4.17
N ARG A 17 11.79 -5.21 2.88
CA ARG A 17 10.87 -4.84 1.78
C ARG A 17 9.63 -5.74 1.79
N PHE A 18 8.50 -5.12 1.48
CA PHE A 18 7.22 -5.79 1.26
C PHE A 18 7.20 -6.59 -0.06
N HIS A 19 6.52 -7.72 -0.06
CA HIS A 19 6.24 -8.56 -1.22
C HIS A 19 4.75 -8.97 -1.25
N PRO A 20 4.04 -8.75 -2.36
CA PRO A 20 2.61 -9.04 -2.46
C PRO A 20 2.29 -10.53 -2.63
N LYS A 21 3.29 -11.36 -2.93
CA LYS A 21 3.14 -12.80 -3.16
C LYS A 21 4.16 -13.60 -2.39
N LYS A 22 3.78 -14.84 -2.04
CA LYS A 22 4.71 -15.86 -1.58
C LYS A 22 5.68 -16.17 -2.72
N ASN A 23 6.93 -15.82 -2.51
CA ASN A 23 8.04 -16.29 -3.34
C ASN A 23 9.01 -17.05 -2.44
N ALA A 24 9.84 -17.90 -3.05
CA ALA A 24 10.92 -18.56 -2.33
C ALA A 24 11.91 -17.53 -1.75
N HIS A 25 12.19 -16.45 -2.51
CA HIS A 25 13.20 -15.46 -2.17
C HIS A 25 12.76 -14.02 -2.52
N CYS A 26 13.39 -13.05 -1.86
CA CYS A 26 13.30 -11.63 -2.16
C CYS A 26 14.00 -11.31 -3.49
N TYR A 27 13.30 -10.70 -4.44
CA TYR A 27 13.86 -10.32 -5.74
C TYR A 27 15.02 -9.31 -5.67
N TYR A 28 15.18 -8.60 -4.55
CA TYR A 28 16.18 -7.53 -4.40
C TYR A 28 17.50 -8.00 -3.77
N CYS A 29 17.44 -8.95 -2.85
CA CYS A 29 18.62 -9.39 -2.09
C CYS A 29 18.72 -10.92 -1.94
N ASN A 30 17.85 -11.66 -2.62
CA ASN A 30 17.77 -13.13 -2.63
C ASN A 30 17.58 -13.80 -1.25
N SER A 31 17.32 -13.02 -0.19
CA SER A 31 17.05 -13.55 1.15
C SER A 31 15.63 -14.12 1.25
N SER A 32 15.39 -14.96 2.26
CA SER A 32 14.08 -15.58 2.50
C SER A 32 12.98 -14.55 2.80
N LEU A 33 11.76 -14.88 2.42
CA LEU A 33 10.56 -14.14 2.80
C LEU A 33 9.93 -14.75 4.04
N ILE A 34 9.49 -13.89 4.96
CA ILE A 34 8.73 -14.27 6.16
C ILE A 34 7.30 -13.75 6.02
N LEU A 35 6.34 -14.54 6.50
CA LEU A 35 4.96 -14.10 6.64
C LEU A 35 4.87 -13.21 7.90
N LYS A 36 4.25 -12.05 7.79
CA LYS A 36 4.05 -11.13 8.89
C LYS A 36 2.61 -10.63 8.89
N GLU A 37 1.98 -10.65 10.05
CA GLU A 37 0.69 -10.00 10.27
C GLU A 37 0.92 -8.52 10.57
N ILE A 38 0.18 -7.65 9.88
CA ILE A 38 0.31 -6.19 9.98
C ILE A 38 -1.07 -5.55 10.13
N SER A 39 -1.11 -4.35 10.70
CA SER A 39 -2.28 -3.47 10.63
C SER A 39 -2.58 -3.12 9.17
N LYS A 40 -3.87 -3.05 8.81
CA LYS A 40 -4.33 -2.51 7.52
C LYS A 40 -4.32 -0.99 7.49
N ILE A 41 -4.03 -0.34 8.61
CA ILE A 41 -3.97 1.11 8.75
C ILE A 41 -2.51 1.56 8.71
N GLY A 42 -2.26 2.67 8.04
CA GLY A 42 -0.98 3.36 8.07
C GLY A 42 -1.17 4.86 7.90
N ILE A 43 -0.05 5.58 7.86
CA ILE A 43 -0.01 7.03 7.70
C ILE A 43 0.54 7.36 6.31
N LEU A 44 -0.11 8.28 5.60
CA LEU A 44 0.38 8.75 4.32
C LEU A 44 1.71 9.47 4.49
N TYR A 45 2.79 8.89 3.97
CA TYR A 45 4.14 9.43 4.07
C TYR A 45 4.45 10.38 2.92
N SER A 46 4.13 9.98 1.69
CA SER A 46 4.27 10.81 0.49
C SER A 46 3.29 10.38 -0.59
N PHE A 47 3.01 11.25 -1.54
CA PHE A 47 2.17 10.92 -2.70
C PHE A 47 2.63 11.66 -3.94
N THR A 48 2.26 11.14 -5.11
CA THR A 48 2.46 11.80 -6.40
C THR A 48 1.29 11.53 -7.32
N GLN A 49 0.93 12.54 -8.11
CA GLN A 49 -0.06 12.42 -9.17
C GLN A 49 0.65 11.97 -10.45
N VAL A 50 0.12 10.94 -11.10
CA VAL A 50 0.64 10.43 -12.37
C VAL A 50 -0.48 10.38 -13.40
N PRO A 51 -0.28 10.92 -14.61
CA PRO A 51 -1.26 10.80 -15.68
C PRO A 51 -1.31 9.35 -16.16
N ARG A 52 -2.51 8.77 -16.20
CA ARG A 52 -2.76 7.44 -16.71
C ARG A 52 -3.57 7.51 -17.99
N LYS A 53 -2.95 7.04 -19.08
CA LYS A 53 -3.65 6.89 -20.36
C LYS A 53 -4.59 5.68 -20.31
N MET A 54 -5.88 5.96 -20.40
CA MET A 54 -6.94 4.99 -20.67
C MET A 54 -7.23 5.00 -22.18
N ILE A 55 -8.03 4.04 -22.67
CA ILE A 55 -8.30 3.88 -24.12
C ILE A 55 -8.83 5.18 -24.74
N ASP A 56 -9.75 5.87 -24.05
CA ASP A 56 -10.45 7.05 -24.59
C ASP A 56 -10.19 8.35 -23.81
N ARG A 57 -9.35 8.33 -22.77
CA ARG A 57 -9.09 9.51 -21.91
C ARG A 57 -7.77 9.41 -21.16
N ILE A 58 -7.28 10.53 -20.66
CA ILE A 58 -6.22 10.56 -19.65
C ILE A 58 -6.90 10.84 -18.31
N GLU A 59 -6.67 9.99 -17.33
CA GLU A 59 -7.11 10.19 -15.96
C GLU A 59 -5.90 10.26 -15.06
N ASP A 60 -5.89 11.20 -14.13
CA ASP A 60 -4.85 11.22 -13.13
C ASP A 60 -5.10 10.14 -12.10
N GLN A 61 -4.02 9.48 -11.70
CA GLN A 61 -3.98 8.50 -10.65
C GLN A 61 -3.06 9.00 -9.55
N LEU A 62 -3.47 8.83 -8.29
CA LEU A 62 -2.60 9.15 -7.16
C LEU A 62 -1.85 7.90 -6.71
N LEU A 63 -0.53 7.93 -6.80
CA LEU A 63 0.34 6.95 -6.15
C LEU A 63 0.67 7.43 -4.75
N VAL A 64 0.52 6.54 -3.78
CA VAL A 64 0.70 6.83 -2.36
C VAL A 64 1.75 5.90 -1.77
N LEU A 65 2.63 6.46 -0.96
CA LEU A 65 3.56 5.73 -0.12
C LEU A 65 3.05 5.86 1.31
N VAL A 66 2.62 4.73 1.88
CA VAL A 66 2.02 4.68 3.22
C VAL A 66 2.99 4.01 4.17
N GLU A 67 3.31 4.68 5.27
CA GLU A 67 4.06 4.14 6.39
C GLU A 67 3.13 3.36 7.30
N MET A 68 3.38 2.06 7.44
CA MET A 68 2.59 1.16 8.27
C MET A 68 3.17 1.11 9.69
N ASP A 69 2.39 0.64 10.67
CA ASP A 69 2.74 0.67 12.10
C ASP A 69 4.07 -0.01 12.47
N ASP A 70 4.63 -0.90 11.63
CA ASP A 70 5.95 -1.51 11.84
C ASP A 70 7.07 -0.93 10.96
N GLU A 71 7.02 0.38 10.68
CA GLU A 71 8.09 1.16 10.02
C GLU A 71 8.40 0.78 8.56
N PHE A 72 7.67 -0.15 7.96
CA PHE A 72 7.78 -0.43 6.53
C PHE A 72 6.84 0.46 5.73
N LYS A 73 7.31 0.88 4.55
CA LYS A 73 6.57 1.74 3.63
C LYS A 73 6.04 0.92 2.45
N ILE A 74 4.74 1.04 2.17
CA ILE A 74 4.08 0.36 1.07
C ILE A 74 3.68 1.37 0.02
N LEU A 75 4.10 1.12 -1.23
CA LEU A 75 3.63 1.86 -2.40
C LEU A 75 2.32 1.25 -2.91
N GLY A 76 1.33 2.08 -3.18
CA GLY A 76 0.06 1.68 -3.79
C GLY A 76 -0.63 2.83 -4.52
N GLU A 77 -1.89 2.60 -4.89
CA GLU A 77 -2.76 3.58 -5.52
C GLU A 77 -3.81 4.04 -4.50
N LEU A 78 -4.19 5.32 -4.53
CA LEU A 78 -5.37 5.78 -3.80
C LEU A 78 -6.65 5.43 -4.57
N GLN A 79 -7.64 4.88 -3.86
CA GLN A 79 -8.98 4.66 -4.35
C GLN A 79 -9.68 6.00 -4.52
N ASN A 80 -10.24 6.21 -5.72
CA ASN A 80 -10.95 7.41 -6.15
C ASN A 80 -10.04 8.66 -6.19
N ASN A 81 -10.29 9.53 -7.17
CA ASN A 81 -9.44 10.67 -7.49
C ASN A 81 -9.69 11.85 -6.52
N PHE A 82 -9.33 11.68 -5.26
CA PHE A 82 -9.44 12.70 -4.22
C PHE A 82 -8.18 13.58 -4.13
N SER A 83 -7.56 13.96 -5.25
CA SER A 83 -6.27 14.69 -5.25
C SER A 83 -6.27 15.91 -4.32
N ASP A 84 -7.40 16.62 -4.26
CA ASP A 84 -7.50 17.93 -3.62
C ASP A 84 -7.68 17.85 -2.10
N THR A 85 -7.96 16.66 -1.55
CA THR A 85 -8.17 16.46 -0.12
C THR A 85 -7.05 15.68 0.55
N VAL A 86 -6.07 15.20 -0.19
CA VAL A 86 -5.01 14.33 0.34
C VAL A 86 -3.87 15.16 0.93
N SER A 87 -3.46 14.84 2.16
CA SER A 87 -2.34 15.48 2.84
C SER A 87 -1.45 14.44 3.54
N ILE A 88 -0.14 14.70 3.57
CA ILE A 88 0.81 13.91 4.35
C ILE A 88 0.35 13.87 5.82
N GLY A 89 0.44 12.70 6.45
CA GLY A 89 -0.04 12.48 7.81
C GLY A 89 -1.46 11.93 7.91
N MET A 90 -2.23 11.89 6.81
CA MET A 90 -3.56 11.28 6.82
C MET A 90 -3.51 9.77 7.08
N LYS A 91 -4.49 9.26 7.82
CA LYS A 91 -4.66 7.82 8.01
C LYS A 91 -5.18 7.18 6.72
N MET A 92 -4.50 6.13 6.30
CA MET A 92 -4.81 5.36 5.10
C MET A 92 -5.16 3.93 5.49
N LYS A 93 -6.07 3.31 4.75
CA LYS A 93 -6.47 1.92 4.94
C LYS A 93 -6.22 1.12 3.67
N ILE A 94 -5.59 -0.05 3.79
CA ILE A 94 -5.54 -1.02 2.70
C ILE A 94 -6.94 -1.59 2.50
N VAL A 95 -7.50 -1.40 1.29
CA VAL A 95 -8.83 -1.91 0.92
C VAL A 95 -8.78 -3.05 -0.08
N SER A 96 -7.70 -3.17 -0.85
CA SER A 96 -7.51 -4.28 -1.80
C SER A 96 -6.04 -4.53 -2.07
N ILE A 97 -5.67 -5.82 -2.18
CA ILE A 97 -4.36 -6.26 -2.65
C ILE A 97 -4.58 -7.31 -3.72
N ASN A 98 -3.92 -7.13 -4.84
CA ASN A 98 -3.80 -8.16 -5.85
C ASN A 98 -2.37 -8.21 -6.39
N ASP A 99 -2.15 -9.14 -7.30
CA ASP A 99 -0.86 -9.42 -7.92
C ASP A 99 -0.17 -8.23 -8.57
N ARG A 100 -0.91 -7.18 -8.92
CA ARG A 100 -0.42 -6.03 -9.68
C ARG A 100 -0.32 -4.77 -8.84
N LYS A 101 -1.17 -4.62 -7.83
CA LYS A 101 -1.29 -3.37 -7.09
C LYS A 101 -1.93 -3.52 -5.71
N ILE A 102 -1.64 -2.53 -4.88
CA ILE A 102 -2.25 -2.31 -3.58
C ILE A 102 -3.10 -1.05 -3.70
N ILE A 103 -4.34 -1.13 -3.21
CA ILE A 103 -5.26 -0.01 -3.18
C ILE A 103 -5.45 0.44 -1.74
N PHE A 104 -5.21 1.72 -1.52
CA PHE A 104 -5.50 2.41 -0.27
C PHE A 104 -6.78 3.23 -0.40
N ALA A 105 -7.47 3.46 0.70
CA ALA A 105 -8.47 4.51 0.85
C ALA A 105 -8.09 5.40 2.04
N LEU A 106 -8.72 6.56 2.17
CA LEU A 106 -8.69 7.28 3.44
C LEU A 106 -9.32 6.37 4.51
N ALA A 107 -8.68 6.24 5.66
CA ALA A 107 -9.31 5.63 6.81
C ALA A 107 -10.27 6.68 7.38
N ASP A 108 -11.57 6.54 7.09
CA ASP A 108 -12.60 7.46 7.56
C ASP A 108 -12.40 7.76 9.05
N GLY A 109 -12.44 9.06 9.40
CA GLY A 109 -12.60 9.48 10.78
C GLY A 109 -14.06 9.22 11.18
N GLU A 110 -14.30 8.05 11.77
CA GLU A 110 -15.43 7.93 12.71
C GLU A 110 -15.09 8.70 14.01
#